data_AF-A0A939UT54-F1
#
_entry.id   AF-A0A939UT54-F1
#
_cell.length_a   1.000
_cell.length_b   1.000
_cell.length_c   1.000
_cell.angle_alpha   90.00
_cell.angle_beta   90.00
_cell.angle_gamma   90.00
#
_symmetry.space_group_name_H-M   'P 1'
#
loop_
_entity.id
_entity.type
_entity.pdbx_description
1 polymer ?
#
loop_
_entity_poly.entity_id
_entity_poly.type
_entity_poly.pdbx_seq_one_letter_code
_entity_poly.pdbx_strand_id
1 'polypeptide(L)'
;MAAVNHQLVEEFLNAQPTHQATEDQIKEVLAGKNWKKVVDAMLNNGKLVFDSTTNMYSIGVVPLTTTRIAHAPARAFTPIVSWTKRYNFYEYAHEYLVLKTMAWKGVSRAVANAEVLSYENVCNVDYDISAGLSDIQALYKELATTLQTGGRMPNVIQFLNPARLPVFRSKLCGFNPSAVLASYSNWRELLDGLVSAFGVSPTETWENYAQGLYTGAELLSSFANKTALDTFIKSFPTNPSNPKGYDYPEYAGQAKNGAPYRVFGMAYVLACNYLKECGHVSYIKPDTHVLAVCAAIGLCPVGSASACQSACRAQAAKAGVTPYALDKVLWLCCSGQFYRTSLAKFGGGASKLKPAFIRELLAAIAAGYLVL
;
A
#
# COMPACT_ATOMS: atom_id res chain seq x y z
N MET A 1 -11.82 38.00 -5.18
CA MET A 1 -11.52 37.78 -6.62
C MET A 1 -12.03 36.44 -7.15
N ALA A 2 -11.62 35.28 -6.61
CA ALA A 2 -12.07 33.98 -7.15
C ALA A 2 -13.60 33.77 -7.11
N ALA A 3 -14.27 34.15 -6.02
CA ALA A 3 -15.73 34.00 -5.91
C ALA A 3 -16.51 34.87 -6.91
N VAL A 4 -16.04 36.09 -7.16
CA VAL A 4 -16.65 37.03 -8.14
C VAL A 4 -16.53 36.47 -9.55
N ASN A 5 -15.41 35.83 -9.87
CA ASN A 5 -15.19 35.26 -11.21
C ASN A 5 -16.01 33.99 -11.47
N HIS A 6 -16.34 33.22 -10.43
CA HIS A 6 -17.23 32.05 -10.59
C HIS A 6 -18.66 32.49 -10.92
N GLN A 7 -19.14 33.54 -10.25
CA GLN A 7 -20.48 34.07 -10.43
C GLN A 7 -20.68 34.64 -11.85
N LEU A 8 -19.67 35.34 -12.40
CA LEU A 8 -19.71 35.85 -13.78
C LEU A 8 -19.88 34.74 -14.83
N VAL A 9 -19.21 33.59 -14.64
CA VAL A 9 -19.34 32.44 -15.56
C VAL A 9 -20.70 31.78 -15.43
N GLU A 10 -21.24 31.65 -14.21
CA GLU A 10 -22.59 31.11 -13.97
C GLU A 10 -23.66 32.03 -14.55
N GLU A 11 -23.58 33.34 -14.33
CA GLU A 11 -24.51 34.33 -14.90
C GLU A 11 -24.48 34.31 -16.43
N PHE A 12 -23.27 34.23 -17.02
CA PHE A 12 -23.10 34.15 -18.47
C PHE A 12 -23.73 32.88 -19.07
N LEU A 13 -23.44 31.71 -18.50
CA LEU A 13 -23.99 30.44 -18.99
C LEU A 13 -25.51 30.37 -18.79
N ASN A 14 -26.05 30.93 -17.70
CA ASN A 14 -27.50 31.00 -17.50
C ASN A 14 -28.21 31.90 -18.53
N ALA A 15 -27.51 32.88 -19.10
CA ALA A 15 -28.03 33.75 -20.15
C ALA A 15 -27.99 33.12 -21.56
N GLN A 16 -27.26 32.01 -21.76
CA GLN A 16 -27.21 31.32 -23.05
C GLN A 16 -28.44 30.42 -23.25
N PRO A 17 -29.08 30.40 -24.44
CA PRO A 17 -30.25 29.56 -24.71
C PRO A 17 -30.04 28.06 -24.46
N THR A 18 -28.81 27.59 -24.64
CA THR A 18 -28.42 26.17 -24.46
C THR A 18 -27.76 25.91 -23.11
N HIS A 19 -27.61 26.92 -22.27
CA HIS A 19 -26.79 26.88 -21.05
C HIS A 19 -25.35 26.40 -21.28
N GLN A 20 -24.84 26.61 -22.50
CA GLN A 20 -23.54 26.15 -22.96
C GLN A 20 -22.71 27.29 -23.52
N ALA A 21 -21.40 27.20 -23.38
CA ALA A 21 -20.45 28.11 -23.99
C ALA A 21 -19.15 27.41 -24.39
N THR A 22 -18.48 27.91 -25.41
CA THR A 22 -17.13 27.48 -25.80
C THR A 22 -16.08 28.05 -24.85
N GLU A 23 -14.87 27.52 -24.93
CA GLU A 23 -13.73 28.04 -24.18
C GLU A 23 -13.48 29.54 -24.45
N ASP A 24 -13.58 29.96 -25.71
CA ASP A 24 -13.30 31.34 -26.10
C ASP A 24 -14.35 32.32 -25.59
N GLN A 25 -15.62 31.89 -25.53
CA GLN A 25 -16.69 32.67 -24.90
C GLN A 25 -16.47 32.83 -23.39
N ILE A 26 -16.01 31.79 -22.69
CA ILE A 26 -15.66 31.89 -21.27
C ILE A 26 -14.43 32.78 -21.04
N LYS A 27 -13.42 32.69 -21.92
CA LYS A 27 -12.25 33.58 -21.88
C LYS A 27 -12.68 35.04 -22.04
N GLU A 28 -13.59 35.33 -22.95
CA GLU A 28 -14.11 36.67 -23.20
C GLU A 28 -14.80 37.25 -21.95
N VAL A 29 -15.68 36.47 -21.31
CA VAL A 29 -16.38 36.84 -20.06
C VAL A 29 -15.42 37.15 -18.92
N LEU A 30 -14.30 36.42 -18.85
CA LEU A 30 -13.26 36.61 -17.84
C LEU A 30 -12.16 37.58 -18.29
N ALA A 31 -12.34 38.27 -19.42
CA ALA A 31 -11.37 39.18 -20.05
C ALA A 31 -9.97 38.56 -20.18
N GLY A 32 -9.89 37.25 -20.44
CA GLY A 32 -8.68 36.46 -20.63
C GLY A 32 -7.84 36.22 -19.36
N LYS A 33 -8.15 36.86 -18.22
CA LYS A 33 -7.33 36.77 -17.00
C LYS A 33 -7.76 35.62 -16.11
N ASN A 34 -6.83 34.73 -15.79
CA ASN A 34 -7.03 33.61 -14.85
C ASN A 34 -8.18 32.65 -15.20
N TRP A 35 -8.66 32.62 -16.45
CA TRP A 35 -9.81 31.82 -16.88
C TRP A 35 -9.62 30.33 -16.58
N LYS A 36 -8.43 29.79 -16.87
CA LYS A 36 -8.10 28.38 -16.64
C LYS A 36 -8.23 28.01 -15.16
N LYS A 37 -7.76 28.88 -14.26
CA LYS A 37 -7.85 28.68 -12.81
C LYS A 37 -9.30 28.71 -12.30
N VAL A 38 -10.16 29.53 -12.90
CA VAL A 38 -11.59 29.64 -12.59
C VAL A 38 -12.34 28.41 -13.10
N VAL A 39 -12.12 28.03 -14.36
CA VAL A 39 -12.72 26.83 -14.97
C VAL A 39 -12.27 25.57 -14.23
N ASP A 40 -10.98 25.41 -13.94
CA ASP A 40 -10.47 24.26 -13.18
C ASP A 40 -11.10 24.20 -11.78
N ALA A 41 -11.26 25.33 -11.09
CA ALA A 41 -11.91 25.38 -9.78
C ALA A 41 -13.40 24.99 -9.86
N MET A 42 -14.10 25.43 -10.90
CA MET A 42 -15.52 25.13 -11.14
C MET A 42 -15.76 23.70 -11.66
N LEU A 43 -14.82 23.11 -12.41
CA LEU A 43 -14.85 21.69 -12.77
C LEU A 43 -14.61 20.82 -11.52
N ASN A 44 -13.62 21.17 -10.70
CA ASN A 44 -13.27 20.42 -9.49
C ASN A 44 -14.39 20.44 -8.42
N ASN A 45 -15.23 21.48 -8.39
CA ASN A 45 -16.37 21.56 -7.48
C ASN A 45 -17.70 21.12 -8.14
N GLY A 46 -17.68 20.74 -9.42
CA GLY A 46 -18.84 20.24 -10.16
C GLY A 46 -19.88 21.29 -10.51
N LYS A 47 -19.52 22.58 -10.52
CA LYS A 47 -20.37 23.68 -11.02
C LYS A 47 -20.37 23.79 -12.55
N LEU A 48 -19.29 23.29 -13.17
CA LEU A 48 -19.11 23.24 -14.63
C LEU A 48 -18.95 21.78 -15.09
N VAL A 49 -19.42 21.48 -16.30
CA VAL A 49 -19.18 20.23 -17.03
C VAL A 49 -18.62 20.55 -18.40
N PHE A 50 -17.59 19.84 -18.85
CA PHE A 50 -16.99 19.97 -20.18
C PHE A 50 -17.30 18.74 -21.04
N ASP A 51 -17.87 18.94 -22.22
CA ASP A 51 -18.10 17.92 -23.23
C ASP A 51 -17.02 18.00 -24.32
N SER A 52 -16.15 16.99 -24.38
CA SER A 52 -15.07 16.92 -25.36
C SER A 52 -15.54 16.69 -26.80
N THR A 53 -16.77 16.21 -26.99
CA THR A 53 -17.34 15.94 -28.32
C THR A 53 -17.77 17.22 -29.01
N THR A 54 -18.33 18.14 -28.21
CA THR A 54 -18.84 19.44 -28.70
C THR A 54 -17.90 20.59 -28.37
N ASN A 55 -16.88 20.37 -27.54
CA ASN A 55 -15.94 21.36 -27.03
C ASN A 55 -16.66 22.51 -26.29
N MET A 56 -17.65 22.16 -25.48
CA MET A 56 -18.50 23.12 -24.76
C MET A 56 -18.55 22.86 -23.25
N TYR A 57 -18.76 23.95 -22.52
CA TYR A 57 -18.92 24.02 -21.09
C TYR A 57 -20.39 24.29 -20.73
N SER A 58 -20.94 23.63 -19.71
CA SER A 58 -22.32 23.86 -19.23
C SER A 58 -22.42 23.90 -17.71
N ILE A 59 -23.45 24.57 -17.17
CA ILE A 59 -23.74 24.56 -15.73
C ILE A 59 -24.30 23.19 -15.34
N GLY A 60 -23.74 22.61 -14.28
CA GLY A 60 -24.29 21.39 -13.71
C GLY A 60 -25.58 21.64 -12.91
N VAL A 61 -26.76 21.51 -13.53
CA VAL A 61 -28.03 21.35 -12.81
C VAL A 61 -28.82 20.15 -13.35
N VAL A 62 -29.10 19.19 -12.47
CA VAL A 62 -29.97 18.04 -12.72
C VAL A 62 -31.42 18.54 -12.79
N PRO A 63 -32.23 18.18 -13.80
CA PRO A 63 -33.62 18.61 -13.87
C PRO A 63 -34.47 17.95 -12.79
N LEU A 64 -35.16 18.77 -11.99
CA LEU A 64 -36.24 18.36 -11.09
C LEU A 64 -37.57 18.37 -11.87
N THR A 65 -38.18 17.22 -12.08
CA THR A 65 -39.64 17.12 -12.21
C THR A 65 -40.17 16.16 -11.14
N THR A 66 -41.14 16.70 -10.42
CA THR A 66 -41.72 16.23 -9.17
C THR A 66 -42.73 15.10 -9.36
N THR A 67 -42.53 13.95 -8.73
CA THR A 67 -43.58 13.32 -7.92
C THR A 67 -42.95 12.55 -6.75
N ARG A 68 -43.46 12.83 -5.54
CA ARG A 68 -43.04 12.32 -4.23
C ARG A 68 -42.75 10.81 -4.20
N ILE A 69 -41.53 10.41 -3.84
CA ILE A 69 -41.22 9.48 -2.72
C ILE A 69 -39.90 9.95 -2.09
N ALA A 70 -39.83 9.88 -0.77
CA ALA A 70 -38.70 10.29 0.06
C ALA A 70 -37.36 9.59 -0.29
N HIS A 71 -36.27 10.24 0.12
CA HIS A 71 -34.84 9.90 0.00
C HIS A 71 -34.13 10.44 -1.26
N ALA A 72 -33.33 11.48 -1.04
CA ALA A 72 -32.42 12.06 -2.02
C ALA A 72 -31.46 11.00 -2.60
N PRO A 73 -31.24 10.93 -3.93
CA PRO A 73 -30.22 10.07 -4.48
C PRO A 73 -28.86 10.78 -4.44
N ALA A 74 -27.86 10.02 -3.98
CA ALA A 74 -26.46 10.28 -4.26
C ALA A 74 -26.25 10.53 -5.76
N ARG A 75 -25.36 11.46 -6.13
CA ARG A 75 -24.87 11.64 -7.50
C ARG A 75 -24.64 10.25 -8.12
N ALA A 76 -25.25 10.00 -9.27
CA ALA A 76 -25.15 8.74 -9.99
C ALA A 76 -23.67 8.39 -10.20
N PHE A 77 -23.21 7.47 -9.37
CA PHE A 77 -21.94 6.80 -9.48
C PHE A 77 -22.06 5.90 -10.70
N THR A 78 -21.32 6.17 -11.77
CA THR A 78 -21.12 5.18 -12.84
C THR A 78 -20.11 4.18 -12.27
N PRO A 79 -20.51 2.94 -11.92
CA PRO A 79 -19.61 1.95 -11.38
C PRO A 79 -18.50 1.70 -12.37
N ILE A 80 -17.33 1.50 -11.79
CA ILE A 80 -16.06 1.19 -12.44
C ILE A 80 -16.16 -0.10 -13.31
N VAL A 81 -17.22 -0.89 -13.15
CA VAL A 81 -17.39 -2.22 -13.72
C VAL A 81 -18.81 -2.49 -14.21
N SER A 82 -18.95 -3.33 -15.24
CA SER A 82 -20.25 -3.67 -15.82
C SER A 82 -21.21 -4.19 -14.75
N TRP A 83 -22.40 -3.60 -14.70
CA TRP A 83 -23.49 -3.80 -13.73
C TRP A 83 -24.00 -5.24 -13.54
N THR A 84 -23.43 -6.22 -14.24
CA THR A 84 -23.88 -7.63 -14.27
C THR A 84 -22.95 -8.59 -13.54
N LYS A 85 -21.69 -8.21 -13.23
CA LYS A 85 -20.73 -9.10 -12.56
C LYS A 85 -20.68 -8.80 -11.05
N ARG A 86 -20.74 -9.87 -10.23
CA ARG A 86 -20.33 -9.83 -8.82
C ARG A 86 -18.84 -10.13 -8.72
N TYR A 87 -18.14 -9.35 -7.91
CA TYR A 87 -16.71 -9.44 -7.67
C TYR A 87 -16.45 -9.95 -6.27
N ASN A 88 -15.41 -10.78 -6.11
CA ASN A 88 -14.77 -10.93 -4.81
C ASN A 88 -13.84 -9.72 -4.53
N PHE A 89 -13.33 -9.63 -3.30
CA PHE A 89 -12.53 -8.49 -2.86
C PHE A 89 -11.26 -8.26 -3.69
N TYR A 90 -10.55 -9.33 -4.03
CA TYR A 90 -9.33 -9.25 -4.84
C TYR A 90 -9.65 -8.78 -6.27
N GLU A 91 -10.62 -9.41 -6.93
CA GLU A 91 -10.98 -9.06 -8.31
C GLU A 91 -11.41 -7.59 -8.43
N TYR A 92 -12.19 -7.08 -7.47
CA TYR A 92 -12.61 -5.68 -7.46
C TYR A 92 -11.41 -4.75 -7.29
N ALA A 93 -10.50 -5.07 -6.35
CA ALA A 93 -9.32 -4.25 -6.09
C ALA A 93 -8.36 -4.25 -7.30
N HIS A 94 -8.19 -5.38 -7.97
CA HIS A 94 -7.38 -5.50 -9.19
C HIS A 94 -7.98 -4.67 -10.33
N GLU A 95 -9.28 -4.79 -10.57
CA GLU A 95 -9.97 -4.05 -11.63
C GLU A 95 -9.95 -2.54 -11.38
N TYR A 96 -10.14 -2.12 -10.13
CA TYR A 96 -9.95 -0.74 -9.70
C TYR A 96 -8.56 -0.22 -10.08
N LEU A 97 -7.51 -1.00 -9.79
CA LEU A 97 -6.13 -0.64 -10.07
C LEU A 97 -5.84 -0.51 -11.58
N VAL A 98 -6.35 -1.44 -12.39
CA VAL A 98 -6.24 -1.40 -13.86
C VAL A 98 -6.84 -0.10 -14.39
N LEU A 99 -8.04 0.25 -13.96
CA LEU A 99 -8.74 1.44 -14.45
C LEU A 99 -8.08 2.75 -13.99
N LYS A 100 -7.51 2.80 -12.78
CA LYS A 100 -6.70 3.95 -12.35
C LYS A 100 -5.41 4.07 -13.15
N THR A 101 -4.77 2.96 -13.50
CA THR A 101 -3.57 2.94 -14.35
C THR A 101 -3.88 3.44 -15.76
N MET A 102 -5.00 3.00 -16.35
CA MET A 102 -5.48 3.49 -17.66
C MET A 102 -5.66 5.00 -17.65
N ALA A 103 -6.44 5.52 -16.69
CA ALA A 103 -6.75 6.93 -16.59
C ALA A 103 -5.49 7.79 -16.36
N TRP A 104 -4.51 7.26 -15.63
CA TRP A 104 -3.27 7.98 -15.35
C TRP A 104 -2.34 8.05 -16.56
N LYS A 105 -2.13 6.94 -17.27
CA LYS A 105 -1.19 6.91 -18.41
C LYS A 105 -1.82 7.27 -19.76
N GLY A 106 -3.15 7.35 -19.83
CA GLY A 106 -3.86 7.47 -21.11
C GLY A 106 -3.67 6.25 -22.00
N VAL A 107 -3.52 5.06 -21.42
CA VAL A 107 -3.24 3.81 -22.13
C VAL A 107 -4.47 2.92 -22.24
N SER A 108 -4.43 1.97 -23.18
CA SER A 108 -5.48 0.98 -23.33
C SER A 108 -5.58 0.05 -22.12
N ARG A 109 -6.75 -0.59 -21.95
CA ARG A 109 -6.96 -1.60 -20.91
C ARG A 109 -5.97 -2.74 -20.99
N ALA A 110 -5.64 -3.22 -22.19
CA ALA A 110 -4.67 -4.29 -22.37
C ALA A 110 -3.28 -3.90 -21.85
N VAL A 111 -2.84 -2.66 -22.09
CA VAL A 111 -1.54 -2.15 -21.61
C VAL A 111 -1.55 -1.95 -20.09
N ALA A 112 -2.58 -1.32 -19.54
CA ALA A 112 -2.70 -1.15 -18.09
C ALA A 112 -2.78 -2.50 -17.36
N ASN A 113 -3.54 -3.45 -17.92
CA ASN A 113 -3.65 -4.79 -17.40
C ASN A 113 -2.31 -5.53 -17.48
N ALA A 114 -1.57 -5.41 -18.59
CA ALA A 114 -0.23 -5.97 -18.69
C ALA A 114 0.74 -5.35 -17.67
N GLU A 115 0.60 -4.06 -17.34
CA GLU A 115 1.42 -3.42 -16.31
C GLU A 115 1.07 -3.91 -14.90
N VAL A 116 -0.21 -3.93 -14.55
CA VAL A 116 -0.68 -4.45 -13.26
C VAL A 116 -0.32 -5.92 -13.14
N LEU A 117 -0.62 -6.73 -14.15
CA LEU A 117 -0.26 -8.16 -14.20
C LEU A 117 1.25 -8.35 -14.23
N SER A 118 2.07 -7.49 -14.85
CA SER A 118 3.53 -7.63 -14.79
C SER A 118 4.04 -7.37 -13.38
N TYR A 119 3.46 -6.40 -12.66
CA TYR A 119 3.79 -6.17 -11.25
C TYR A 119 3.29 -7.31 -10.37
N GLU A 120 2.06 -7.77 -10.60
CA GLU A 120 1.52 -8.94 -9.94
C GLU A 120 2.34 -10.17 -10.26
N ASN A 121 2.80 -10.41 -11.49
CA ASN A 121 3.59 -11.58 -11.88
C ASN A 121 5.02 -11.50 -11.36
N VAL A 122 5.62 -10.30 -11.27
CA VAL A 122 6.83 -10.07 -10.46
C VAL A 122 6.59 -10.48 -8.99
N CYS A 123 5.32 -10.55 -8.56
CA CYS A 123 4.88 -10.97 -7.23
C CYS A 123 4.19 -12.36 -7.15
N ASN A 124 3.69 -12.94 -8.25
CA ASN A 124 2.73 -14.08 -8.33
C ASN A 124 3.28 -15.25 -9.11
N VAL A 125 4.24 -15.04 -10.01
CA VAL A 125 5.05 -16.16 -10.41
C VAL A 125 5.68 -16.65 -9.10
N ASP A 126 5.91 -17.95 -8.98
CA ASP A 126 7.01 -18.47 -8.18
C ASP A 126 8.35 -17.90 -8.69
N TYR A 127 8.42 -16.59 -8.95
CA TYR A 127 9.60 -15.79 -8.79
C TYR A 127 9.95 -16.02 -7.34
N ASP A 128 10.80 -17.01 -7.22
CA ASP A 128 11.40 -17.51 -6.02
C ASP A 128 12.06 -16.27 -5.38
N ILE A 129 11.28 -15.50 -4.62
CA ILE A 129 11.80 -14.49 -3.71
C ILE A 129 12.80 -15.24 -2.80
N SER A 130 12.56 -16.53 -2.55
CA SER A 130 13.51 -17.49 -2.00
C SER A 130 14.65 -18.01 -2.91
N ALA A 131 14.66 -17.83 -4.25
CA ALA A 131 15.79 -18.20 -5.11
C ALA A 131 16.91 -17.19 -4.90
N GLY A 132 16.51 -15.92 -4.74
CA GLY A 132 17.42 -14.84 -4.35
C GLY A 132 17.82 -14.90 -2.88
N LEU A 133 17.02 -15.57 -2.04
CA LEU A 133 17.27 -15.78 -0.62
C LEU A 133 17.54 -17.25 -0.33
N SER A 134 18.54 -17.84 -0.97
CA SER A 134 18.84 -19.27 -0.90
C SER A 134 19.58 -19.68 0.37
N ASP A 135 20.16 -18.72 1.10
CA ASP A 135 20.97 -18.96 2.28
C ASP A 135 20.61 -18.05 3.47
N ILE A 136 21.19 -18.36 4.63
CA ILE A 136 20.96 -17.61 5.88
C ILE A 136 21.48 -16.17 5.76
N GLN A 137 22.50 -15.91 4.94
CA GLN A 137 23.03 -14.57 4.76
C GLN A 137 22.04 -13.65 4.06
N ALA A 138 21.41 -14.16 3.01
CA ALA A 138 20.38 -13.46 2.28
C ALA A 138 19.16 -13.19 3.18
N LEU A 139 18.74 -14.18 3.98
CA LEU A 139 17.69 -14.02 4.98
C LEU A 139 18.03 -12.96 6.04
N TYR A 140 19.29 -12.86 6.47
CA TYR A 140 19.72 -11.84 7.42
C TYR A 140 19.74 -10.44 6.80
N LYS A 141 20.14 -10.33 5.52
CA LYS A 141 20.03 -9.08 4.77
C LYS A 141 18.57 -8.62 4.61
N GLU A 142 17.64 -9.55 4.40
CA GLU A 142 16.20 -9.23 4.35
C GLU A 142 15.68 -8.80 5.73
N LEU A 143 16.15 -9.42 6.82
CA LEU A 143 15.84 -9.00 8.18
C LEU A 143 16.31 -7.57 8.43
N ALA A 144 17.56 -7.26 8.07
CA ALA A 144 18.12 -5.91 8.15
C ALA A 144 17.31 -4.90 7.31
N THR A 145 16.83 -5.33 6.14
CA THR A 145 15.96 -4.52 5.29
C THR A 145 14.63 -4.24 5.97
N THR A 146 13.97 -5.28 6.48
CA THR A 146 12.64 -5.20 7.10
C THR A 146 12.63 -4.36 8.37
N LEU A 147 13.63 -4.52 9.24
CA LEU A 147 13.77 -3.73 10.48
C LEU A 147 13.74 -2.22 10.19
N GLN A 148 14.36 -1.78 9.10
CA GLN A 148 14.39 -0.36 8.75
C GLN A 148 13.02 0.17 8.28
N THR A 149 12.04 -0.68 7.93
CA THR A 149 10.80 -0.22 7.31
C THR A 149 9.79 0.38 8.30
N GLY A 150 10.11 0.39 9.60
CA GLY A 150 9.29 0.96 10.66
C GLY A 150 9.50 2.47 10.86
N GLY A 151 8.40 3.24 10.89
CA GLY A 151 8.41 4.65 11.29
C GLY A 151 9.40 5.52 10.50
N ARG A 152 10.26 6.25 11.21
CA ARG A 152 11.27 7.14 10.62
C ARG A 152 12.57 6.45 10.19
N MET A 153 12.73 5.15 10.48
CA MET A 153 13.97 4.41 10.26
C MET A 153 14.49 4.45 8.81
N PRO A 154 13.65 4.41 7.74
CA PRO A 154 14.19 4.44 6.37
C PRO A 154 15.01 5.69 6.07
N ASN A 155 14.62 6.84 6.64
CA ASN A 155 15.27 8.12 6.41
C ASN A 155 16.53 8.30 7.27
N VAL A 156 16.59 7.64 8.43
CA VAL A 156 17.71 7.75 9.39
C VAL A 156 18.79 6.70 9.08
N ILE A 157 18.38 5.44 8.98
CA ILE A 157 19.27 4.29 8.78
C ILE A 157 19.72 4.20 7.32
N GLN A 158 18.79 4.40 6.38
CA GLN A 158 19.06 4.36 4.93
C GLN A 158 19.84 3.10 4.51
N PHE A 159 19.46 1.92 5.01
CA PHE A 159 20.17 0.67 4.74
C PHE A 159 20.17 0.31 3.24
N LEU A 160 19.08 0.65 2.53
CA LEU A 160 18.99 0.45 1.07
C LEU A 160 19.70 1.54 0.25
N ASN A 161 20.34 2.53 0.88
CA ASN A 161 21.14 3.51 0.16
C ASN A 161 22.37 2.81 -0.45
N PRO A 162 22.57 2.84 -1.79
CA PRO A 162 23.70 2.18 -2.45
C PRO A 162 25.07 2.60 -1.90
N ALA A 163 25.19 3.83 -1.39
CA ALA A 163 26.44 4.32 -0.79
C ALA A 163 26.69 3.73 0.61
N ARG A 164 25.65 3.37 1.37
CA ARG A 164 25.78 2.80 2.72
C ARG A 164 25.86 1.28 2.72
N LEU A 165 25.24 0.62 1.74
CA LEU A 165 25.13 -0.84 1.70
C LEU A 165 26.49 -1.56 1.76
N PRO A 166 27.58 -1.10 1.11
CA PRO A 166 28.91 -1.72 1.27
C PRO A 166 29.44 -1.65 2.70
N VAL A 167 29.21 -0.54 3.39
CA VAL A 167 29.63 -0.35 4.80
C VAL A 167 28.82 -1.29 5.71
N PHE A 168 27.50 -1.37 5.51
CA PHE A 168 26.66 -2.35 6.21
C PHE A 168 27.13 -3.78 5.95
N ARG A 169 27.40 -4.14 4.69
CA ARG A 169 27.91 -5.48 4.34
C ARG A 169 29.21 -5.79 5.08
N SER A 170 30.12 -4.83 5.17
CA SER A 170 31.37 -4.99 5.92
C SER A 170 31.13 -5.18 7.42
N LYS A 171 30.34 -4.29 8.05
CA LYS A 171 30.03 -4.33 9.49
C LYS A 171 29.15 -5.51 9.89
N LEU A 172 28.40 -6.07 8.96
CA LEU A 172 27.56 -7.26 9.18
C LEU A 172 28.24 -8.52 8.65
N CYS A 173 29.57 -8.51 8.49
CA CYS A 173 30.37 -9.69 8.16
C CYS A 173 29.89 -10.42 6.89
N GLY A 174 29.60 -9.65 5.83
CA GLY A 174 29.02 -10.20 4.60
C GLY A 174 27.57 -10.64 4.75
N PHE A 175 26.86 -10.13 5.77
CA PHE A 175 25.56 -10.61 6.25
C PHE A 175 25.59 -12.03 6.82
N ASN A 176 26.71 -12.49 7.39
CA ASN A 176 26.77 -13.78 8.07
C ASN A 176 26.41 -13.62 9.56
N PRO A 177 25.25 -14.15 10.03
CA PRO A 177 24.82 -14.03 11.42
C PRO A 177 25.84 -14.56 12.44
N SER A 178 26.40 -15.73 12.20
CA SER A 178 27.35 -16.35 13.13
C SER A 178 28.67 -15.57 13.20
N ALA A 179 29.11 -15.01 12.07
CA ALA A 179 30.28 -14.14 12.04
C ALA A 179 30.03 -12.80 12.75
N VAL A 180 28.81 -12.26 12.69
CA VAL A 180 28.41 -11.07 13.48
C VAL A 180 28.52 -11.37 14.98
N LEU A 181 27.98 -12.50 15.45
CA LEU A 181 28.05 -12.89 16.86
C LEU A 181 29.47 -13.22 17.33
N ALA A 182 30.36 -13.62 16.42
CA ALA A 182 31.79 -13.80 16.72
C ALA A 182 32.56 -12.47 16.74
N SER A 183 32.09 -11.45 16.02
CA SER A 183 32.77 -10.16 15.87
C SER A 183 32.33 -9.12 16.91
N TYR A 184 31.13 -9.31 17.50
CA TYR A 184 30.54 -8.38 18.47
C TYR A 184 30.01 -9.18 19.65
N SER A 185 30.43 -8.82 20.87
CA SER A 185 30.04 -9.55 22.08
C SER A 185 28.60 -9.24 22.53
N ASN A 186 28.06 -8.10 22.07
CA ASN A 186 26.71 -7.63 22.37
C ASN A 186 26.27 -6.57 21.35
N TRP A 187 24.99 -6.19 21.38
CA TRP A 187 24.42 -5.21 20.44
C TRP A 187 25.01 -3.80 20.56
N ARG A 188 25.58 -3.40 21.72
CA ARG A 188 26.21 -2.08 21.88
C ARG A 188 27.52 -1.98 21.12
N GLU A 189 28.32 -3.04 21.11
CA GLU A 189 29.53 -3.09 20.29
C GLU A 189 29.19 -3.02 18.79
N LEU A 190 28.11 -3.67 18.36
CA LEU A 190 27.60 -3.54 16.99
C LEU A 190 27.13 -2.10 16.70
N LEU A 191 26.41 -1.48 17.63
CA LEU A 191 25.99 -0.07 17.53
C LEU A 191 27.20 0.83 17.35
N ASP A 192 28.19 0.75 18.24
CA ASP A 192 29.41 1.56 18.22
C ASP A 192 30.14 1.40 16.87
N GLY A 193 30.23 0.16 16.38
CA GLY A 193 30.81 -0.16 15.09
C GLY A 193 30.08 0.48 13.90
N LEU A 194 28.74 0.54 13.95
CA LEU A 194 27.91 1.16 12.91
C LEU A 194 27.98 2.69 12.98
N VAL A 195 27.75 3.28 14.17
CA VAL A 195 27.70 4.74 14.32
C VAL A 195 29.05 5.40 14.02
N SER A 196 30.15 4.76 14.43
CA SER A 196 31.51 5.18 14.09
C SER A 196 31.74 5.15 12.57
N ALA A 197 31.33 4.06 11.89
CA ALA A 197 31.55 3.92 10.45
C ALA A 197 30.71 4.88 9.60
N PHE A 198 29.56 5.33 10.10
CA PHE A 198 28.73 6.32 9.41
C PHE A 198 28.95 7.76 9.90
N GLY A 199 29.77 7.99 10.92
CA GLY A 199 29.99 9.31 11.50
C GLY A 199 28.71 9.93 12.06
N VAL A 200 27.85 9.13 12.69
CA VAL A 200 26.55 9.54 13.23
C VAL A 200 26.49 9.39 14.75
N SER A 201 25.56 10.08 15.41
CA SER A 201 25.32 9.90 16.85
C SER A 201 24.46 8.66 17.14
N PRO A 202 24.67 7.97 18.28
CA PRO A 202 23.85 6.85 18.72
C PRO A 202 22.49 7.35 19.23
N THR A 203 21.57 7.58 18.30
CA THR A 203 20.17 7.88 18.64
C THR A 203 19.41 6.60 18.99
N GLU A 204 18.29 6.72 19.71
CA GLU A 204 17.34 5.61 19.95
C GLU A 204 17.00 4.82 18.67
N THR A 205 16.93 5.49 17.52
CA THR A 205 16.67 4.83 16.23
C THR A 205 17.80 3.91 15.79
N TRP A 206 19.05 4.31 16.02
CA TRP A 206 20.23 3.48 15.76
C TRP A 206 20.38 2.36 16.79
N GLU A 207 20.12 2.66 18.07
CA GLU A 207 20.11 1.67 19.15
C GLU A 207 19.12 0.53 18.86
N ASN A 208 17.86 0.89 18.58
CA ASN A 208 16.81 -0.07 18.26
C ASN A 208 17.16 -0.91 17.02
N TYR A 209 17.76 -0.28 16.00
CA TYR A 209 18.16 -0.98 14.78
C TYR A 209 19.33 -1.94 15.03
N ALA A 210 20.37 -1.51 15.75
CA ALA A 210 21.52 -2.35 16.10
C ALA A 210 21.10 -3.53 16.99
N GLN A 211 20.24 -3.30 17.98
CA GLN A 211 19.69 -4.36 18.83
C GLN A 211 18.85 -5.36 18.03
N GLY A 212 18.02 -4.88 17.08
CA GLY A 212 17.27 -5.74 16.17
C GLY A 212 18.16 -6.58 15.26
N LEU A 213 19.23 -6.00 14.71
CA LEU A 213 20.23 -6.73 13.91
C LEU A 213 20.90 -7.82 14.74
N TYR A 214 21.39 -7.48 15.93
CA TYR A 214 22.09 -8.42 16.80
C TYR A 214 21.20 -9.59 17.23
N THR A 215 20.00 -9.31 17.75
CA THR A 215 19.04 -10.36 18.15
C THR A 215 18.51 -11.16 16.94
N GLY A 216 18.40 -10.52 15.76
CA GLY A 216 18.16 -11.20 14.49
C GLY A 216 19.27 -12.18 14.12
N ALA A 217 20.54 -11.81 14.38
CA ALA A 217 21.68 -12.69 14.17
C ALA A 217 21.68 -13.88 15.14
N GLU A 218 21.29 -13.68 16.41
CA GLU A 218 21.09 -14.76 17.39
C GLU A 218 20.04 -15.76 16.91
N LEU A 219 18.87 -15.28 16.47
CA LEU A 219 17.82 -16.15 15.94
C LEU A 219 18.30 -16.93 14.71
N LEU A 220 18.85 -16.25 13.71
CA LEU A 220 19.21 -16.91 12.44
C LEU A 220 20.40 -17.86 12.59
N SER A 221 21.33 -17.59 13.50
CA SER A 221 22.46 -18.50 13.79
C SER A 221 22.03 -19.81 14.45
N SER A 222 20.82 -19.88 15.02
CA SER A 222 20.28 -21.12 15.59
C SER A 222 19.83 -22.14 14.54
N PHE A 223 19.78 -21.75 13.26
CA PHE A 223 19.39 -22.62 12.15
C PHE A 223 20.59 -22.95 11.27
N ALA A 224 20.76 -24.23 10.95
CA ALA A 224 21.85 -24.67 10.09
C ALA A 224 21.76 -24.12 8.65
N ASN A 225 20.53 -23.93 8.16
CA ASN A 225 20.24 -23.45 6.81
C ASN A 225 18.79 -22.94 6.71
N LYS A 226 18.45 -22.37 5.55
CA LYS A 226 17.09 -21.92 5.22
C LYS A 226 16.04 -23.01 5.38
N THR A 227 16.31 -24.24 4.94
CA THR A 227 15.34 -25.35 5.03
C THR A 227 14.96 -25.65 6.47
N ALA A 228 15.91 -25.59 7.40
CA ALA A 228 15.65 -25.74 8.83
C ALA A 228 14.75 -24.61 9.36
N LEU A 229 15.03 -23.37 8.99
CA LEU A 229 14.18 -22.22 9.33
C LEU A 229 12.76 -22.35 8.74
N ASP A 230 12.64 -22.70 7.46
CA ASP A 230 11.36 -22.88 6.78
C ASP A 230 10.52 -23.98 7.45
N THR A 231 11.17 -25.09 7.81
CA THR A 231 10.53 -26.20 8.53
C THR A 231 10.04 -25.74 9.90
N PHE A 232 10.85 -24.96 10.61
CA PHE A 232 10.47 -24.37 11.88
C PHE A 232 9.27 -23.44 11.74
N ILE A 233 9.28 -22.51 10.77
CA ILE A 233 8.18 -21.58 10.49
C ILE A 233 6.89 -22.34 10.13
N LYS A 234 6.98 -23.38 9.29
CA LYS A 234 5.84 -24.22 8.90
C LYS A 234 5.25 -25.01 10.08
N SER A 235 6.01 -25.21 11.17
CA SER A 235 5.53 -25.86 12.39
C SER A 235 4.61 -24.98 13.25
N PHE A 236 4.51 -23.68 12.92
CA PHE A 236 3.51 -22.78 13.48
C PHE A 236 2.25 -22.88 12.63
N PRO A 237 1.13 -23.33 13.20
CA PRO A 237 -0.09 -23.39 12.42
C PRO A 237 -0.54 -21.99 12.07
N THR A 238 -1.13 -21.88 10.89
CA THR A 238 -1.70 -20.66 10.34
C THR A 238 -3.09 -20.35 10.90
N ASN A 239 -3.57 -21.15 11.86
CA ASN A 239 -4.94 -21.17 12.38
C ASN A 239 -5.03 -20.63 13.83
N PRO A 240 -5.94 -19.67 14.12
CA PRO A 240 -6.20 -19.16 15.48
C PRO A 240 -6.73 -20.18 16.50
N SER A 241 -7.11 -21.40 16.10
CA SER A 241 -7.57 -22.48 17.01
C SER A 241 -6.48 -23.50 17.40
N ASN A 242 -5.22 -23.07 17.37
CA ASN A 242 -4.04 -23.89 17.63
C ASN A 242 -3.81 -24.25 19.12
N PRO A 243 -3.46 -25.51 19.46
CA PRO A 243 -3.01 -25.89 20.81
C PRO A 243 -1.76 -25.17 21.35
N LYS A 244 -0.86 -24.65 20.50
CA LYS A 244 0.27 -23.78 20.95
C LYS A 244 -0.16 -22.34 21.27
N GLY A 245 -1.33 -21.89 20.79
CA GLY A 245 -1.91 -20.58 21.13
C GLY A 245 -1.34 -19.34 20.44
N TYR A 246 -0.38 -19.46 19.51
CA TYR A 246 0.20 -18.32 18.75
C TYR A 246 0.73 -18.71 17.35
N ASP A 247 0.83 -17.73 16.44
CA ASP A 247 1.44 -17.87 15.10
C ASP A 247 2.93 -17.48 15.08
N TYR A 248 3.64 -17.67 13.94
CA TYR A 248 5.07 -17.31 13.88
C TYR A 248 5.33 -15.80 14.02
N PRO A 249 4.59 -14.88 13.37
CA PRO A 249 4.74 -13.45 13.62
C PRO A 249 4.59 -13.06 15.09
N GLU A 250 3.68 -13.69 15.83
CA GLU A 250 3.58 -13.57 17.28
C GLU A 250 4.83 -14.13 17.95
N TYR A 251 5.30 -15.32 17.61
CA TYR A 251 6.53 -15.89 18.18
C TYR A 251 7.77 -15.01 17.96
N ALA A 252 7.98 -14.55 16.73
CA ALA A 252 9.15 -13.77 16.35
C ALA A 252 9.10 -12.33 16.90
N GLY A 253 7.90 -11.76 16.97
CA GLY A 253 7.66 -10.40 17.46
C GLY A 253 7.16 -10.30 18.91
N GLN A 254 7.11 -11.40 19.66
CA GLN A 254 6.53 -11.41 21.00
C GLN A 254 7.38 -10.63 21.99
N ALA A 255 6.79 -9.56 22.54
CA ALA A 255 7.11 -9.04 23.87
C ALA A 255 5.88 -9.02 24.79
N LYS A 256 4.90 -9.88 24.54
CA LYS A 256 3.70 -9.95 25.39
C LYS A 256 3.96 -10.92 26.55
N ASN A 257 3.68 -10.47 27.77
CA ASN A 257 3.83 -11.20 29.05
C ASN A 257 5.27 -11.39 29.55
N GLY A 258 6.15 -10.40 29.33
CA GLY A 258 7.47 -10.37 29.97
C GLY A 258 8.54 -11.28 29.35
N ALA A 259 8.22 -12.00 28.27
CA ALA A 259 9.24 -12.66 27.45
C ALA A 259 9.96 -11.61 26.57
N PRO A 260 11.30 -11.64 26.46
CA PRO A 260 12.03 -10.72 25.59
C PRO A 260 11.68 -10.98 24.12
N TYR A 261 11.66 -9.92 23.31
CA TYR A 261 11.60 -10.03 21.86
C TYR A 261 12.68 -11.00 21.35
N ARG A 262 12.28 -12.00 20.56
CA ARG A 262 13.23 -12.89 19.87
C ARG A 262 14.05 -12.11 18.85
N VAL A 263 13.43 -11.13 18.20
CA VAL A 263 14.12 -10.09 17.40
C VAL A 263 13.61 -8.73 17.83
N PHE A 264 14.49 -7.93 18.44
CA PHE A 264 14.14 -6.62 18.96
C PHE A 264 13.63 -5.69 17.85
N GLY A 265 12.57 -4.93 18.14
CA GLY A 265 11.96 -4.01 17.18
C GLY A 265 11.14 -4.65 16.06
N MET A 266 11.11 -5.99 15.96
CA MET A 266 10.35 -6.72 14.94
C MET A 266 8.97 -7.15 15.44
N ALA A 267 8.10 -6.19 15.74
CA ALA A 267 6.71 -6.48 16.12
C ALA A 267 5.93 -7.19 15.00
N TYR A 268 4.74 -7.73 15.33
CA TYR A 268 3.90 -8.56 14.45
C TYR A 268 3.85 -8.12 12.98
N VAL A 269 3.57 -6.85 12.70
CA VAL A 269 3.46 -6.31 11.33
C VAL A 269 4.77 -6.44 10.56
N LEU A 270 5.91 -6.18 11.21
CA LEU A 270 7.23 -6.33 10.60
C LEU A 270 7.63 -7.79 10.49
N ALA A 271 7.28 -8.64 11.46
CA ALA A 271 7.50 -10.08 11.35
C ALA A 271 6.74 -10.68 10.16
N CYS A 272 5.49 -10.27 9.93
CA CYS A 272 4.76 -10.67 8.72
C CYS A 272 5.42 -10.13 7.45
N ASN A 273 5.92 -8.88 7.45
CA ASN A 273 6.67 -8.35 6.31
C ASN A 273 7.91 -9.17 6.01
N TYR A 274 8.69 -9.50 7.03
CA TYR A 274 9.89 -10.32 6.90
C TYR A 274 9.55 -11.67 6.27
N LEU A 275 8.61 -12.42 6.84
CA LEU A 275 8.18 -13.72 6.32
C LEU A 275 7.74 -13.65 4.86
N LYS A 276 6.91 -12.66 4.56
CA LYS A 276 6.37 -12.41 3.23
C LYS A 276 7.50 -12.17 2.22
N GLU A 277 8.47 -11.32 2.57
CA GLU A 277 9.63 -11.03 1.72
C GLU A 277 10.69 -12.15 1.75
N CYS A 278 10.58 -13.14 2.65
CA CYS A 278 11.36 -14.38 2.62
C CYS A 278 10.72 -15.51 1.79
N GLY A 279 9.61 -15.24 1.10
CA GLY A 279 8.91 -16.22 0.26
C GLY A 279 7.78 -16.97 0.94
N HIS A 280 7.42 -16.64 2.19
CA HIS A 280 6.21 -17.18 2.83
C HIS A 280 4.96 -16.43 2.36
N VAL A 281 4.54 -16.69 1.13
CA VAL A 281 3.41 -16.00 0.44
C VAL A 281 2.05 -16.16 1.12
N SER A 282 1.94 -17.03 2.13
CA SER A 282 0.78 -17.16 3.01
C SER A 282 0.61 -16.00 4.01
N TYR A 283 1.56 -15.08 4.08
CA TYR A 283 1.52 -13.90 4.95
C TYR A 283 1.24 -12.62 4.16
N ILE A 284 0.55 -11.67 4.79
CA ILE A 284 0.41 -10.29 4.31
C ILE A 284 1.18 -9.37 5.23
N LYS A 285 1.47 -8.13 4.83
CA LYS A 285 1.87 -7.10 5.79
C LYS A 285 0.61 -6.32 6.18
N PRO A 286 0.03 -6.53 7.39
CA PRO A 286 -1.07 -5.71 7.87
C PRO A 286 -0.55 -4.31 8.26
N ASP A 287 -0.08 -3.55 7.28
CA ASP A 287 0.40 -2.18 7.47
C ASP A 287 -0.75 -1.17 7.57
N THR A 288 -0.41 0.10 7.70
CA THR A 288 -1.39 1.19 7.86
C THR A 288 -2.33 1.38 6.67
N HIS A 289 -2.00 0.83 5.49
CA HIS A 289 -2.88 0.84 4.33
C HIS A 289 -3.83 -0.35 4.39
N VAL A 290 -3.28 -1.56 4.51
CA VAL A 290 -4.08 -2.80 4.52
C VAL A 290 -5.02 -2.84 5.73
N LEU A 291 -4.55 -2.47 6.92
CA LEU A 291 -5.38 -2.36 8.13
C LEU A 291 -6.52 -1.37 7.96
N ALA A 292 -6.24 -0.19 7.39
CA ALA A 292 -7.25 0.85 7.22
C ALA A 292 -8.33 0.42 6.23
N VAL A 293 -7.95 -0.25 5.13
CA VAL A 293 -8.92 -0.80 4.17
C VAL A 293 -9.77 -1.87 4.83
N CYS A 294 -9.14 -2.89 5.44
CA CYS A 294 -9.86 -4.02 6.03
C CYS A 294 -10.80 -3.60 7.16
N ALA A 295 -10.35 -2.68 8.03
CA ALA A 295 -11.20 -2.15 9.08
C ALA A 295 -12.36 -1.32 8.53
N ALA A 296 -12.14 -0.50 7.50
CA ALA A 296 -13.18 0.33 6.91
C ALA A 296 -14.31 -0.49 6.28
N ILE A 297 -14.01 -1.63 5.68
CA ILE A 297 -15.01 -2.52 5.07
C ILE A 297 -15.51 -3.62 6.02
N GLY A 298 -15.16 -3.56 7.31
CA GLY A 298 -15.67 -4.47 8.33
C GLY A 298 -15.04 -5.87 8.36
N LEU A 299 -13.91 -6.09 7.69
CA LEU A 299 -13.21 -7.39 7.69
C LEU A 299 -12.45 -7.67 8.99
N CYS A 300 -12.03 -6.63 9.72
CA CYS A 300 -11.34 -6.78 11.00
C CYS A 300 -11.58 -5.58 11.93
N PRO A 301 -11.39 -5.72 13.25
CA PRO A 301 -11.36 -4.58 14.17
C PRO A 301 -10.24 -3.60 13.84
N VAL A 302 -10.48 -2.31 14.12
CA VAL A 302 -9.47 -1.25 13.97
C VAL A 302 -8.22 -1.60 14.78
N GLY A 303 -7.05 -1.53 14.13
CA GLY A 303 -5.75 -1.77 14.78
C GLY A 303 -5.39 -3.24 15.03
N SER A 304 -6.26 -4.20 14.69
CA SER A 304 -5.99 -5.62 14.92
C SER A 304 -5.23 -6.26 13.75
N ALA A 305 -3.90 -6.29 13.84
CA ALA A 305 -3.02 -6.86 12.82
C ALA A 305 -3.24 -8.37 12.57
N SER A 306 -3.44 -9.16 13.63
CA SER A 306 -3.68 -10.60 13.51
C SER A 306 -5.06 -10.92 12.94
N ALA A 307 -6.10 -10.16 13.32
CA ALA A 307 -7.42 -10.30 12.72
C ALA A 307 -7.40 -9.90 11.24
N CYS A 308 -6.70 -8.82 10.89
CA CYS A 308 -6.49 -8.41 9.50
C CYS A 308 -5.78 -9.50 8.68
N GLN A 309 -4.70 -10.09 9.21
CA GLN A 309 -4.00 -11.21 8.60
C GLN A 309 -4.93 -12.41 8.32
N SER A 310 -5.79 -12.74 9.27
CA SER A 310 -6.75 -13.85 9.15
C SER A 310 -7.84 -13.55 8.12
N ALA A 311 -8.41 -12.35 8.13
CA ALA A 311 -9.43 -11.93 7.19
C ALA A 311 -8.90 -11.89 5.75
N CYS A 312 -7.72 -11.31 5.53
CA CYS A 312 -7.09 -11.28 4.21
C CYS A 312 -6.77 -12.67 3.68
N ARG A 313 -6.36 -13.62 4.52
CA ARG A 313 -6.19 -15.03 4.11
C ARG A 313 -7.49 -15.64 3.61
N ALA A 314 -8.60 -15.41 4.32
CA ALA A 314 -9.91 -15.89 3.89
C ALA A 314 -10.34 -15.26 2.55
N GLN A 315 -10.10 -13.95 2.37
CA GLN A 315 -10.39 -13.26 1.10
C GLN A 315 -9.55 -13.78 -0.06
N ALA A 316 -8.25 -13.97 0.16
CA ALA A 316 -7.34 -14.51 -0.85
C ALA A 316 -7.75 -15.93 -1.26
N ALA A 317 -8.12 -16.78 -0.29
CA ALA A 317 -8.62 -18.13 -0.55
C ALA A 317 -9.92 -18.12 -1.38
N LYS A 318 -10.88 -17.25 -1.06
CA LYS A 318 -12.11 -17.08 -1.87
C LYS A 318 -11.82 -16.67 -3.31
N ALA A 319 -10.76 -15.90 -3.52
CA ALA A 319 -10.35 -15.43 -4.83
C ALA A 319 -9.40 -16.38 -5.59
N GLY A 320 -8.96 -17.48 -4.97
CA GLY A 320 -7.99 -18.39 -5.58
C GLY A 320 -6.59 -17.79 -5.77
N VAL A 321 -6.21 -16.80 -4.95
CA VAL A 321 -4.90 -16.12 -5.02
C VAL A 321 -4.14 -16.26 -3.71
N THR A 322 -2.84 -15.93 -3.73
CA THR A 322 -2.04 -15.90 -2.50
C THR A 322 -2.39 -14.67 -1.66
N PRO A 323 -2.28 -14.75 -0.31
CA PRO A 323 -2.36 -13.57 0.54
C PRO A 323 -1.39 -12.46 0.10
N TYR A 324 -0.19 -12.84 -0.33
CA TYR A 324 0.79 -11.93 -0.90
C TYR A 324 0.25 -11.10 -2.08
N ALA A 325 -0.43 -11.75 -3.05
CA ALA A 325 -1.04 -11.07 -4.18
C ALA A 325 -2.03 -10.00 -3.72
N LEU A 326 -2.92 -10.37 -2.79
CA LEU A 326 -3.92 -9.46 -2.22
C LEU A 326 -3.26 -8.27 -1.52
N ASP A 327 -2.24 -8.50 -0.68
CA ASP A 327 -1.46 -7.45 -0.02
C ASP A 327 -0.91 -6.42 -1.02
N LYS A 328 -0.32 -6.89 -2.13
CA LYS A 328 0.26 -6.01 -3.16
C LYS A 328 -0.78 -5.16 -3.86
N VAL A 329 -1.91 -5.76 -4.26
CA VAL A 329 -3.00 -5.03 -4.89
C VAL A 329 -3.55 -3.96 -3.95
N LEU A 330 -3.86 -4.33 -2.70
CA LEU A 330 -4.38 -3.36 -1.72
C LEU A 330 -3.39 -2.23 -1.44
N TRP A 331 -2.12 -2.58 -1.29
CA TRP A 331 -1.06 -1.60 -1.06
C TRP A 331 -0.91 -0.66 -2.26
N LEU A 332 -0.93 -1.15 -3.50
CA LEU A 332 -0.87 -0.33 -4.72
C LEU A 332 -2.08 0.58 -4.89
N CYS A 333 -3.30 0.06 -4.66
CA CYS A 333 -4.52 0.88 -4.66
C CYS A 333 -4.42 2.05 -3.69
N CYS A 334 -3.72 1.85 -2.56
CA CYS A 334 -3.56 2.87 -1.54
C CYS A 334 -2.35 3.79 -1.77
N SER A 335 -1.24 3.29 -2.29
CA SER A 335 0.04 4.01 -2.36
C SER A 335 0.26 4.68 -3.71
N GLY A 336 -0.23 4.06 -4.79
CA GLY A 336 0.06 4.39 -6.17
C GLY A 336 1.50 4.11 -6.61
N GLN A 337 2.31 3.45 -5.78
CA GLN A 337 3.76 3.40 -5.96
C GLN A 337 4.26 2.04 -6.42
N PHE A 338 4.85 1.95 -7.61
CA PHE A 338 5.44 0.70 -8.10
C PHE A 338 6.93 0.56 -7.70
N TYR A 339 7.20 0.37 -6.40
CA TYR A 339 8.56 0.46 -5.85
C TYR A 339 9.55 -0.65 -6.27
N ARG A 340 9.10 -1.69 -6.98
CA ARG A 340 9.94 -2.78 -7.52
C ARG A 340 10.17 -2.70 -9.01
N THR A 341 9.65 -1.67 -9.65
CA THR A 341 9.82 -1.44 -11.07
C THR A 341 10.29 0.00 -11.29
N SER A 342 10.70 0.30 -12.51
CA SER A 342 11.02 1.68 -12.93
C SER A 342 9.76 2.52 -13.17
N LEU A 343 8.57 2.00 -12.86
CA LEU A 343 7.32 2.69 -13.12
C LEU A 343 7.15 3.88 -12.16
N ALA A 344 6.77 5.03 -12.73
CA ALA A 344 6.47 6.20 -11.94
C ALA A 344 5.25 5.97 -11.04
N LYS A 345 5.22 6.68 -9.91
CA LYS A 345 4.09 6.68 -8.99
C LYS A 345 2.87 7.32 -9.66
N PHE A 346 1.72 6.66 -9.58
CA PHE A 346 0.46 7.23 -10.07
C PHE A 346 -0.33 7.92 -8.96
N GLY A 347 -1.13 8.92 -9.36
CA GLY A 347 -2.06 9.62 -8.47
C GLY A 347 -1.42 10.57 -7.45
N GLY A 348 -2.26 11.11 -6.57
CA GLY A 348 -1.91 12.21 -5.65
C GLY A 348 -1.27 11.76 -4.32
N GLY A 349 -0.67 10.57 -4.27
CA GLY A 349 -0.10 9.97 -3.06
C GLY A 349 -1.14 9.35 -2.12
N ALA A 350 -0.64 8.69 -1.07
CA ALA A 350 -1.47 7.81 -0.25
C ALA A 350 -2.57 8.51 0.55
N SER A 351 -2.40 9.81 0.87
CA SER A 351 -3.40 10.63 1.53
C SER A 351 -4.64 10.88 0.67
N LYS A 352 -4.53 10.74 -0.66
CA LYS A 352 -5.64 10.89 -1.61
C LYS A 352 -6.17 9.55 -2.11
N LEU A 353 -5.27 8.62 -2.45
CA LEU A 353 -5.63 7.34 -3.04
C LEU A 353 -6.34 6.41 -2.05
N LYS A 354 -5.82 6.26 -0.82
CA LYS A 354 -6.42 5.38 0.18
C LYS A 354 -7.87 5.76 0.52
N PRO A 355 -8.22 7.02 0.87
CA PRO A 355 -9.61 7.38 1.14
C PRO A 355 -10.51 7.23 -0.10
N ALA A 356 -9.99 7.50 -1.29
CA ALA A 356 -10.74 7.27 -2.52
C ALA A 356 -11.06 5.79 -2.72
N PHE A 357 -10.06 4.91 -2.58
CA PHE A 357 -10.25 3.47 -2.71
C PHE A 357 -11.25 2.91 -1.67
N ILE A 358 -11.14 3.32 -0.41
CA ILE A 358 -12.09 2.92 0.65
C ILE A 358 -13.53 3.32 0.30
N ARG A 359 -13.75 4.57 -0.15
CA ARG A 359 -15.09 5.04 -0.54
C ARG A 359 -15.68 4.19 -1.67
N GLU A 360 -14.85 3.80 -2.64
CA GLU A 360 -15.26 3.02 -3.79
C GLU A 360 -15.61 1.57 -3.41
N LEU A 361 -14.86 0.98 -2.49
CA LEU A 361 -15.19 -0.34 -1.92
C LEU A 361 -16.52 -0.32 -1.18
N LEU A 362 -16.75 0.68 -0.32
CA LEU A 362 -17.99 0.82 0.43
C LEU A 362 -19.19 1.02 -0.50
N ALA A 363 -19.05 1.81 -1.57
CA ALA A 363 -20.07 1.96 -2.59
C ALA A 363 -20.39 0.64 -3.30
N ALA A 364 -19.36 -0.14 -3.65
CA ALA A 364 -19.52 -1.45 -4.28
C ALA A 364 -20.21 -2.48 -3.37
N ILE A 365 -19.91 -2.47 -2.07
CA ILE A 365 -20.59 -3.30 -1.07
C ILE A 365 -22.07 -2.90 -0.98
N ALA A 366 -22.35 -1.60 -0.82
CA ALA A 366 -23.72 -1.10 -0.71
C ALA A 366 -24.57 -1.40 -1.95
N ALA A 367 -23.96 -1.41 -3.13
CA ALA A 367 -24.63 -1.75 -4.38
C ALA A 367 -24.68 -3.26 -4.67
N GLY A 368 -24.10 -4.11 -3.82
CA GLY A 368 -24.09 -5.57 -3.98
C GLY A 368 -23.16 -6.10 -5.07
N TYR A 369 -22.19 -5.29 -5.54
CA TYR A 369 -21.18 -5.72 -6.51
C TYR A 369 -20.00 -6.41 -5.87
N LEU A 370 -19.67 -6.08 -4.62
CA LEU A 370 -18.58 -6.68 -3.88
C LEU A 370 -19.13 -7.64 -2.81
N VAL A 371 -18.77 -8.91 -2.93
CA VAL A 371 -19.07 -9.95 -1.94
C VAL A 371 -17.83 -10.18 -1.06
N LEU A 372 -18.01 -10.03 0.25
CA LEU A 372 -16.96 -10.25 1.26
C LEU A 372 -16.94 -11.68 1.80
#